data_AF-A0A1F7I9B2-F1
#
_entry.id   AF-A0A1F7I9B2-F1
#
_cell.length_a   1.000
_cell.length_b   1.000
_cell.length_c   1.000
_cell.angle_alpha   90.00
_cell.angle_beta   90.00
_cell.angle_gamma   90.00
#
_symmetry.space_group_name_H-M   'P 1'
#
loop_
_entity.id
_entity.type
_entity.pdbx_description
1 polymer ?
#
loop_
_entity_poly.entity_id
_entity_poly.type
_entity_poly.pdbx_seq_one_letter_code
_entity_poly.pdbx_strand_id
1 'polypeptide(L)'
;MLKDLLLRIIKPGLFLNDEQYRQFLSLVNSGKITKETNPTKHCCVFFIPFNSQTKEIFIVDHKKARQWIVPGGHIEAGESLEDALRREAKEELGISMAKIPKPFLFTVMDVYSEGQSCKVHYDVWYLIPNTRGLNVDFTEFNTARWVNKQKAKELITHEVYLRGIERIVGF
;
A
#
# COMPACT_ATOMS: atom_id res chain seq x y z
N MET A 1 0.01 -20.17 -8.87
CA MET A 1 -0.19 -18.91 -9.64
C MET A 1 -0.40 -17.76 -8.66
N LEU A 2 -0.24 -16.48 -9.06
CA LEU A 2 -0.40 -15.28 -8.18
C LEU A 2 -1.71 -15.32 -7.37
N LYS A 3 -2.81 -15.77 -7.99
CA LYS A 3 -4.09 -16.06 -7.35
C LYS A 3 -3.96 -16.92 -6.09
N ASP A 4 -3.29 -18.07 -6.19
CA ASP A 4 -3.20 -19.03 -5.07
C ASP A 4 -2.37 -18.45 -3.92
N LEU A 5 -1.35 -17.67 -4.24
CA LEU A 5 -0.55 -16.95 -3.26
C LEU A 5 -1.40 -15.92 -2.52
N LEU A 6 -2.19 -15.13 -3.24
CA LEU A 6 -3.09 -14.13 -2.64
C LEU A 6 -4.12 -14.78 -1.71
N LEU A 7 -4.75 -15.89 -2.11
CA LEU A 7 -5.70 -16.62 -1.25
C LEU A 7 -5.02 -17.25 -0.02
N ARG A 8 -3.71 -17.54 -0.10
CA ARG A 8 -2.93 -18.03 1.04
C ARG A 8 -2.56 -16.92 2.01
N ILE A 9 -2.14 -15.75 1.52
CA ILE A 9 -1.66 -14.64 2.33
C ILE A 9 -2.83 -13.82 2.88
N ILE A 10 -3.82 -13.51 2.04
CA ILE A 10 -4.91 -12.58 2.36
C ILE A 10 -6.08 -13.35 2.97
N LYS A 11 -6.26 -13.19 4.28
CA LYS A 11 -7.30 -13.87 5.07
C LYS A 11 -8.44 -12.91 5.44
N PRO A 12 -9.66 -13.41 5.72
CA PRO A 12 -10.82 -12.58 6.08
C PRO A 12 -10.55 -11.55 7.19
N GLY A 13 -9.71 -11.89 8.17
CA GLY A 13 -9.36 -10.99 9.28
C GLY A 13 -8.54 -9.75 8.89
N LEU A 14 -8.02 -9.66 7.66
CA LEU A 14 -7.31 -8.48 7.17
C LEU A 14 -8.24 -7.38 6.65
N PHE A 15 -9.51 -7.68 6.37
CA PHE A 15 -10.43 -6.75 5.75
C PHE A 15 -11.13 -5.87 6.78
N LEU A 16 -11.63 -4.70 6.34
CA LEU A 16 -12.43 -3.83 7.21
C LEU A 16 -13.85 -4.35 7.39
N ASN A 17 -14.37 -5.14 6.44
CA ASN A 17 -15.70 -5.73 6.46
C ASN A 17 -15.81 -6.89 5.45
N ASP A 18 -16.90 -7.64 5.53
CA ASP A 18 -17.18 -8.79 4.65
C ASP A 18 -17.42 -8.41 3.18
N GLU A 19 -17.84 -7.18 2.90
CA GLU A 19 -18.04 -6.69 1.54
C GLU A 19 -16.70 -6.60 0.81
N GLN A 20 -15.69 -6.00 1.43
CA GLN A 20 -14.35 -5.93 0.86
C GLN A 20 -13.76 -7.32 0.62
N TYR A 21 -14.02 -8.28 1.51
CA TYR A 21 -13.58 -9.67 1.31
C TYR A 21 -14.27 -10.30 0.10
N ARG A 22 -15.58 -10.10 -0.07
CA ARG A 22 -16.33 -10.58 -1.25
C ARG A 22 -15.85 -9.94 -2.56
N GLN A 23 -15.55 -8.64 -2.53
CA GLN A 23 -14.95 -7.92 -3.66
C GLN A 23 -13.59 -8.51 -4.04
N PHE A 24 -12.73 -8.75 -3.05
CA PHE A 24 -11.42 -9.38 -3.26
C PHE A 24 -11.54 -10.78 -3.87
N LEU A 25 -12.42 -11.63 -3.34
CA LEU A 25 -12.66 -12.96 -3.90
C LEU A 25 -13.13 -12.90 -5.35
N SER A 26 -14.01 -11.94 -5.68
CA SER A 26 -14.47 -11.71 -7.05
C SER A 26 -13.30 -11.34 -7.99
N LEU A 27 -12.47 -10.37 -7.57
CA LEU A 27 -11.29 -9.96 -8.35
C LEU A 27 -10.33 -11.13 -8.57
N VAL A 28 -9.95 -11.82 -7.50
CA VAL A 28 -8.99 -12.92 -7.54
C VAL A 28 -9.50 -14.10 -8.36
N ASN A 29 -10.81 -14.38 -8.30
CA ASN A 29 -11.42 -15.42 -9.13
C ASN A 29 -11.49 -15.05 -10.61
N SER A 30 -11.57 -13.77 -10.96
CA SER A 30 -11.48 -13.32 -12.35
C SER A 30 -10.11 -13.54 -12.99
N GLY A 31 -9.05 -13.68 -12.17
CA GLY A 31 -7.66 -13.80 -12.61
C GLY A 31 -7.03 -12.49 -13.12
N LYS A 32 -7.80 -11.40 -13.24
CA LYS A 32 -7.35 -10.11 -13.74
C LYS A 32 -6.96 -9.16 -12.60
N ILE A 33 -5.79 -9.43 -12.03
CA ILE A 33 -5.34 -8.85 -10.74
C ILE A 33 -4.40 -7.66 -10.93
N THR A 34 -3.73 -7.56 -12.08
CA THR A 34 -2.73 -6.51 -12.38
C THR A 34 -3.35 -5.40 -13.21
N LYS A 35 -2.71 -4.21 -13.22
CA LYS A 35 -3.14 -3.08 -14.06
C LYS A 35 -3.16 -3.43 -15.56
N GLU A 36 -2.24 -4.29 -16.02
CA GLU A 36 -2.20 -4.76 -17.40
C GLU A 36 -3.45 -5.60 -17.77
N THR A 37 -3.86 -6.51 -16.88
CA THR A 37 -5.00 -7.41 -17.13
C THR A 37 -6.35 -6.76 -16.80
N ASN A 38 -6.36 -5.75 -15.94
CA ASN A 38 -7.52 -4.94 -15.60
C ASN A 38 -7.12 -3.49 -15.27
N PRO A 39 -7.17 -2.58 -16.27
CA PRO A 39 -6.71 -1.21 -16.11
C PRO A 39 -7.58 -0.37 -15.16
N THR A 40 -8.76 -0.87 -14.78
CA THR A 40 -9.72 -0.17 -13.92
C THR A 40 -9.75 -0.69 -12.49
N LYS A 41 -9.48 -1.99 -12.26
CA LYS A 41 -9.54 -2.62 -10.94
C LYS A 41 -8.39 -3.61 -10.77
N HIS A 42 -7.48 -3.34 -9.86
CA HIS A 42 -6.28 -4.17 -9.69
C HIS A 42 -5.71 -4.07 -8.28
N CYS A 43 -4.80 -4.99 -7.96
CA CYS A 43 -4.11 -5.04 -6.68
C CYS A 43 -2.85 -4.17 -6.66
N CYS A 44 -2.61 -3.60 -5.49
CA CYS A 44 -1.45 -2.78 -5.17
C CYS A 44 -0.83 -3.27 -3.86
N VAL A 45 0.44 -2.92 -3.67
CA VAL A 45 1.17 -3.12 -2.41
C VAL A 45 1.50 -1.76 -1.82
N PHE A 46 1.15 -1.58 -0.55
CA PHE A 46 1.51 -0.39 0.22
C PHE A 46 2.29 -0.80 1.45
N PHE A 47 3.24 0.03 1.84
CA PHE A 47 4.06 -0.24 3.00
C PHE A 47 4.30 1.01 3.82
N ILE A 48 4.44 0.82 5.14
CA ILE A 48 4.59 1.91 6.08
C ILE A 48 5.90 1.73 6.83
N PRO A 49 6.94 2.50 6.47
CA PRO A 49 8.10 2.64 7.34
C PRO A 49 7.67 3.23 8.69
N PHE A 50 7.98 2.53 9.77
CA PHE A 50 7.62 2.94 11.13
C PHE A 50 8.85 3.02 12.03
N ASN A 51 9.03 4.19 12.67
CA ASN A 51 10.06 4.41 13.67
C ASN A 51 9.44 4.26 15.06
N SER A 52 9.68 3.12 15.68
CA SER A 52 9.14 2.75 17.00
C SER A 52 9.63 3.64 18.15
N GLN A 53 10.80 4.26 18.01
CA GLN A 53 11.36 5.13 19.05
C GLN A 53 10.70 6.51 19.07
N THR A 54 10.42 7.09 17.90
CA THR A 54 9.79 8.40 17.78
C THR A 54 8.27 8.32 17.61
N LYS A 55 7.73 7.12 17.39
CA LYS A 55 6.31 6.86 17.07
C LYS A 55 5.85 7.62 15.83
N GLU A 56 6.68 7.57 14.80
CA GLU A 56 6.44 8.24 13.53
C GLU A 56 6.33 7.23 12.39
N ILE A 57 5.46 7.54 11.44
CA ILE A 57 5.38 6.86 10.15
C ILE A 57 5.99 7.73 9.06
N PHE A 58 6.43 7.10 7.98
CA PHE A 58 6.88 7.81 6.79
C PHE A 58 5.75 7.91 5.76
N ILE A 59 5.49 9.13 5.28
CA ILE A 59 4.49 9.43 4.25
C ILE A 59 5.11 10.28 3.14
N VAL A 60 4.50 10.21 1.95
CA VAL A 60 4.97 10.85 0.72
C VAL A 60 3.88 11.74 0.14
N ASP A 61 4.25 12.91 -0.40
CA ASP A 61 3.37 13.76 -1.21
C ASP A 61 3.46 13.31 -2.68
N HIS A 62 2.52 12.48 -3.10
CA HIS A 62 2.60 11.75 -4.36
C HIS A 62 2.14 12.61 -5.54
N LYS A 63 2.99 12.76 -6.57
CA LYS A 63 2.71 13.63 -7.73
C LYS A 63 1.47 13.22 -8.52
N LYS A 64 1.38 11.95 -8.93
CA LYS A 64 0.26 11.41 -9.72
C LYS A 64 -1.06 11.36 -8.92
N ALA A 65 -1.01 10.95 -7.65
CA ALA A 65 -2.19 10.91 -6.79
C ALA A 65 -2.62 12.29 -6.27
N ARG A 66 -1.71 13.28 -6.26
CA ARG A 66 -1.91 14.64 -5.71
C ARG A 66 -2.37 14.62 -4.26
N GLN A 67 -1.84 13.68 -3.47
CA GLN A 67 -2.25 13.41 -2.10
C GLN A 67 -1.05 12.97 -1.25
N TRP A 68 -1.11 13.27 0.05
CA TRP A 68 -0.27 12.62 1.04
C TRP A 68 -0.77 11.21 1.29
N ILE A 69 0.08 10.23 1.00
CA ILE A 69 -0.22 8.80 1.14
C ILE A 69 0.99 8.06 1.72
N VAL A 70 0.80 6.77 2.01
CA VAL A 70 1.92 5.87 2.30
C VAL A 70 2.54 5.39 0.98
N PRO A 71 3.86 5.09 0.97
CA PRO A 71 4.55 4.60 -0.22
C PRO A 71 4.06 3.22 -0.66
N GLY A 72 4.21 2.91 -1.95
CA GLY A 72 3.65 1.72 -2.57
C GLY A 72 3.20 1.93 -4.02
N GLY A 73 2.86 0.82 -4.67
CA GLY A 73 2.51 0.84 -6.08
C GLY A 73 1.85 -0.45 -6.56
N HIS A 74 1.75 -0.59 -7.87
CA HIS A 74 1.00 -1.67 -8.52
C HIS A 74 1.78 -2.98 -8.46
N ILE A 75 1.06 -4.11 -8.47
CA ILE A 75 1.68 -5.40 -8.79
C ILE A 75 1.80 -5.50 -10.32
N GLU A 76 3.02 -5.68 -10.82
CA GLU A 76 3.30 -5.84 -12.24
C GLU A 76 3.10 -7.28 -12.72
N ALA A 77 3.01 -7.47 -14.04
CA ALA A 77 2.85 -8.80 -14.60
C ALA A 77 4.08 -9.68 -14.32
N GLY A 78 3.82 -10.88 -13.82
CA GLY A 78 4.86 -11.83 -13.43
C GLY A 78 5.36 -11.66 -11.99
N GLU A 79 5.02 -10.57 -11.31
CA GLU A 79 5.41 -10.38 -9.90
C GLU A 79 4.55 -11.20 -8.95
N SER A 80 5.19 -11.73 -7.89
CA SER A 80 4.46 -12.04 -6.67
C SER A 80 4.18 -10.77 -5.86
N LEU A 81 3.28 -10.87 -4.90
CA LEU A 81 3.01 -9.80 -3.94
C LEU A 81 4.28 -9.35 -3.18
N GLU A 82 5.16 -10.31 -2.90
CA GLU A 82 6.42 -10.06 -2.22
C GLU A 82 7.46 -9.39 -3.12
N ASP A 83 7.47 -9.73 -4.41
CA ASP A 83 8.35 -9.11 -5.39
C ASP A 83 8.01 -7.64 -5.58
N ALA A 84 6.72 -7.33 -5.79
CA ALA A 84 6.23 -5.96 -5.88
C ALA A 84 6.59 -5.15 -4.64
N LEU A 85 6.37 -5.71 -3.44
CA LEU A 85 6.72 -5.05 -2.18
C LEU A 85 8.23 -4.75 -2.07
N ARG A 86 9.10 -5.68 -2.48
CA ARG A 86 10.56 -5.48 -2.50
C ARG A 86 10.97 -4.42 -3.50
N ARG A 87 10.37 -4.44 -4.70
CA ARG A 87 10.65 -3.48 -5.76
C ARG A 87 10.27 -2.08 -5.33
N GLU A 88 9.01 -1.85 -4.97
CA GLU A 88 8.52 -0.53 -4.54
C GLU A 88 9.31 0.02 -3.35
N ALA A 89 9.56 -0.81 -2.33
CA ALA A 89 10.33 -0.36 -1.16
C ALA A 89 11.78 0.02 -1.50
N LYS A 90 12.39 -0.64 -2.48
CA LYS A 90 13.75 -0.34 -2.94
C LYS A 90 13.78 0.88 -3.87
N GLU A 91 12.87 0.95 -4.83
CA GLU A 91 12.78 2.04 -5.81
C GLU A 91 12.43 3.36 -5.12
N GLU A 92 11.37 3.37 -4.32
CA GLU A 92 10.84 4.59 -3.74
C GLU A 92 11.66 5.10 -2.56
N LEU A 93 12.24 4.21 -1.74
CA LEU A 93 12.85 4.57 -0.46
C LEU A 93 14.23 3.94 -0.17
N GLY A 94 14.77 3.13 -1.09
CA GLY A 94 16.06 2.46 -0.91
C GLY A 94 16.06 1.31 0.10
N ILE A 95 14.89 0.81 0.52
CA ILE A 95 14.78 -0.24 1.53
C ILE A 95 15.04 -1.61 0.91
N SER A 96 16.09 -2.28 1.35
CA SER A 96 16.35 -3.68 1.02
C SER A 96 15.83 -4.61 2.12
N MET A 97 14.79 -5.38 1.82
CA MET A 97 14.23 -6.35 2.76
C MET A 97 14.89 -7.72 2.58
N ALA A 98 15.27 -8.38 3.67
CA ALA A 98 15.65 -9.81 3.62
C ALA A 98 14.41 -10.70 3.81
N LYS A 99 13.59 -10.37 4.81
CA LYS A 99 12.35 -11.07 5.16
C LYS A 99 11.15 -10.19 4.86
N ILE A 100 10.07 -10.81 4.37
CA ILE A 100 8.81 -10.11 4.12
C ILE A 100 7.98 -10.07 5.40
N PRO A 101 7.52 -8.88 5.84
CA PRO A 101 6.57 -8.78 6.93
C PRO A 101 5.22 -9.39 6.51
N LYS A 102 4.44 -9.88 7.47
CA LYS A 102 3.05 -10.25 7.19
C LYS A 102 2.23 -9.00 6.93
N PRO A 103 1.26 -9.03 5.99
CA PRO A 103 0.35 -7.91 5.85
C PRO A 103 -0.51 -7.77 7.11
N PHE A 104 -0.86 -6.54 7.46
CA PHE A 104 -1.67 -6.25 8.65
C PHE A 104 -3.06 -5.72 8.29
N LEU A 105 -3.27 -5.33 7.03
CA LEU A 105 -4.53 -4.78 6.55
C LEU A 105 -4.68 -5.04 5.04
N PHE A 106 -5.92 -5.19 4.62
CA PHE A 106 -6.34 -5.14 3.22
C PHE A 106 -7.46 -4.12 3.07
N THR A 107 -7.39 -3.26 2.06
CA THR A 107 -8.44 -2.27 1.77
C THR A 107 -8.87 -2.33 0.31
N VAL A 108 -10.14 -2.01 0.08
CA VAL A 108 -10.64 -1.71 -1.26
C VAL A 108 -11.02 -0.24 -1.25
N MET A 109 -10.46 0.53 -2.18
CA MET A 109 -10.71 1.97 -2.30
C MET A 109 -11.01 2.37 -3.73
N ASP A 110 -11.94 3.30 -3.89
CA ASP A 110 -12.10 3.99 -5.17
C ASP A 110 -10.95 4.98 -5.36
N VAL A 111 -10.40 5.02 -6.56
CA VAL A 111 -9.35 5.96 -6.95
C VAL A 111 -9.85 6.81 -8.10
N TYR A 112 -9.63 8.12 -7.96
CA TYR A 112 -9.94 9.09 -8.98
C TYR A 112 -8.71 9.95 -9.19
N SER A 113 -8.03 9.74 -10.31
CA SER A 113 -6.92 10.58 -10.74
C SER A 113 -7.16 10.96 -12.20
N GLU A 114 -7.15 12.26 -12.48
CA GLU A 114 -7.34 12.77 -13.83
C GLU A 114 -6.27 12.19 -14.77
N GLY A 115 -6.72 11.65 -15.91
CA GLY A 115 -5.83 11.01 -16.88
C GLY A 115 -5.35 9.60 -16.52
N GLN A 116 -5.81 9.00 -15.42
CA GLN A 116 -5.57 7.59 -15.09
C GLN A 116 -6.82 6.75 -15.35
N SER A 117 -6.61 5.51 -15.81
CA SER A 117 -7.70 4.53 -16.02
C SER A 117 -8.14 3.85 -14.72
N CYS A 118 -7.34 3.95 -13.65
CA CYS A 118 -7.59 3.30 -12.37
C CYS A 118 -8.90 3.82 -11.78
N LYS A 119 -9.77 2.91 -11.32
CA LYS A 119 -11.03 3.23 -10.66
C LYS A 119 -11.14 2.64 -9.27
N VAL A 120 -10.58 1.45 -9.06
CA VAL A 120 -10.59 0.77 -7.76
C VAL A 120 -9.22 0.13 -7.52
N HIS A 121 -8.63 0.41 -6.37
CA HIS A 121 -7.44 -0.29 -5.90
C HIS A 121 -7.80 -1.29 -4.80
N TYR A 122 -7.07 -2.41 -4.82
CA TYR A 122 -7.15 -3.50 -3.86
C TYR A 122 -5.79 -3.59 -3.15
N ASP A 123 -5.68 -2.91 -2.03
CA ASP A 123 -4.40 -2.59 -1.41
C ASP A 123 -4.05 -3.60 -0.34
N VAL A 124 -2.85 -4.17 -0.43
CA VAL A 124 -2.26 -4.96 0.64
C VAL A 124 -1.27 -4.10 1.41
N TRP A 125 -1.48 -3.99 2.73
CA TRP A 125 -0.70 -3.09 3.58
C TRP A 125 0.31 -3.84 4.45
N TYR A 126 1.54 -3.35 4.44
CA TYR A 126 2.66 -3.87 5.20
C TYR A 126 3.23 -2.82 6.15
N LEU A 127 3.70 -3.26 7.32
CA LEU A 127 4.42 -2.41 8.26
C LEU A 127 5.90 -2.80 8.24
N ILE A 128 6.79 -1.82 8.05
CA ILE A 128 8.25 -2.01 8.06
C ILE A 128 8.82 -1.34 9.32
N PRO A 129 8.94 -2.06 10.44
CA PRO A 129 9.37 -1.48 11.71
C PRO A 129 10.87 -1.16 11.72
N ASN A 130 11.26 -0.27 12.63
CA ASN A 130 12.67 0.10 12.90
C ASN A 130 13.38 0.70 11.68
N THR A 131 12.62 1.33 10.79
CA THR A 131 13.17 1.95 9.58
C THR A 131 13.75 3.33 9.89
N ARG A 132 14.94 3.62 9.34
CA ARG A 132 15.67 4.89 9.46
C ARG A 132 16.49 5.13 8.21
N GLY A 133 16.82 6.39 7.93
CA GLY A 133 17.73 6.75 6.84
C GLY A 133 17.23 6.24 5.49
N LEU A 134 16.18 6.88 4.96
CA LEU A 134 15.58 6.51 3.67
C LEU A 134 16.25 7.27 2.53
N ASN A 135 16.43 6.60 1.40
CA ASN A 135 16.84 7.23 0.15
C ASN A 135 15.60 7.40 -0.74
N VAL A 136 14.95 8.56 -0.62
CA VAL A 136 13.68 8.82 -1.28
C VAL A 136 13.89 9.14 -2.76
N ASP A 137 13.15 8.48 -3.64
CA ASP A 137 13.06 8.87 -5.04
C ASP A 137 12.08 10.03 -5.24
N PHE A 138 12.61 11.22 -5.51
CA PHE A 138 11.82 12.41 -5.78
C PHE A 138 11.34 12.53 -7.23
N THR A 139 11.50 11.50 -8.07
CA THR A 139 10.84 11.45 -9.37
C THR A 139 9.32 11.25 -9.20
N GLU A 140 8.90 10.39 -8.27
CA GLU A 140 7.50 10.05 -7.94
C GLU A 140 6.85 11.07 -6.96
N PHE A 141 7.66 11.68 -6.09
CA PHE A 141 7.18 12.48 -4.96
C PHE A 141 7.63 13.94 -4.99
N ASN A 142 6.78 14.86 -4.54
CA ASN A 142 7.18 16.27 -4.35
C ASN A 142 8.06 16.43 -3.10
N THR A 143 7.70 15.70 -2.03
CA THR A 143 8.38 15.72 -0.74
C THR A 143 7.98 14.48 0.06
N ALA A 144 8.67 14.22 1.17
CA ALA A 144 8.38 13.09 2.06
C ALA A 144 8.73 13.45 3.51
N ARG A 145 8.02 12.85 4.47
CA ARG A 145 8.13 13.23 5.90
C ARG A 145 7.95 12.05 6.83
N TRP A 146 8.74 12.03 7.90
CA TRP A 146 8.38 11.35 9.13
C TRP A 146 7.34 12.21 9.86
N VAL A 147 6.23 11.60 10.27
CA VAL A 147 5.13 12.29 10.95
C VAL A 147 4.58 11.45 12.09
N ASN A 148 4.23 12.11 13.19
CA ASN A 148 3.44 11.51 14.25
C ASN A 148 1.96 11.41 13.84
N LYS A 149 1.15 10.77 14.69
CA LYS A 149 -0.28 10.56 14.45
C LYS A 149 -1.07 11.84 14.18
N GLN A 150 -0.84 12.89 14.97
CA GLN A 150 -1.54 14.15 14.80
C GLN A 150 -1.25 14.74 13.43
N LYS A 151 0.04 14.82 13.06
CA LYS A 151 0.45 15.40 11.78
C LYS A 151 0.02 14.55 10.58
N ALA A 152 0.02 13.22 10.73
CA ALA A 152 -0.50 12.33 9.69
C ALA A 152 -1.99 12.58 9.42
N LYS A 153 -2.80 12.80 10.47
CA LYS A 153 -4.23 13.13 10.34
C LYS A 153 -4.50 14.50 9.72
N GLU A 154 -3.56 15.44 9.83
CA GLU A 154 -3.65 16.75 9.18
C GLU A 154 -3.32 16.68 7.68
N LEU A 155 -2.42 15.78 7.27
CA LEU A 155 -1.90 15.70 5.90
C LEU A 155 -2.66 14.70 5.04
N ILE A 156 -2.97 13.51 5.58
CA ILE A 156 -3.70 12.46 4.88
C ILE A 156 -5.19 12.80 4.93
N THR A 157 -5.79 13.06 3.78
CA THR A 157 -7.20 13.48 3.70
C THR A 157 -8.15 12.34 3.32
N HIS A 158 -7.65 11.28 2.70
CA HIS A 158 -8.48 10.19 2.22
C HIS A 158 -8.75 9.16 3.34
N GLU A 159 -10.03 8.85 3.58
CA GLU A 159 -10.45 8.09 4.77
C GLU A 159 -9.86 6.68 4.87
N VAL A 160 -9.63 6.00 3.74
CA VAL A 160 -9.05 4.65 3.74
C VAL A 160 -7.61 4.68 4.26
N TYR A 161 -6.82 5.67 3.87
CA TYR A 161 -5.44 5.82 4.35
C TYR A 161 -5.43 6.19 5.84
N LEU A 162 -6.35 7.06 6.29
CA LEU A 162 -6.50 7.38 7.72
C LEU A 162 -6.84 6.14 8.56
N ARG A 163 -7.81 5.33 8.12
CA ARG A 163 -8.13 4.07 8.79
C ARG A 163 -6.95 3.10 8.78
N GLY A 164 -6.17 3.10 7.69
CA GLY A 164 -4.98 2.28 7.53
C GLY A 164 -3.92 2.57 8.58
N ILE A 165 -3.54 3.84 8.73
CA ILE A 165 -2.54 4.25 9.73
C ILE A 165 -3.06 4.08 11.17
N GLU A 166 -4.37 4.18 11.42
CA GLU A 166 -4.96 3.97 12.74
C GLU A 166 -4.90 2.52 13.23
N ARG A 167 -4.69 1.56 12.33
CA ARG A 167 -4.48 0.14 12.68
C ARG A 167 -3.06 -0.16 13.16
N ILE A 168 -2.13 0.77 13.02
CA ILE A 168 -0.75 0.58 13.48
C ILE A 168 -0.70 0.65 15.00
N VAL A 169 -0.35 -0.46 15.64
CA VAL A 169 -0.21 -0.52 17.10
C VAL A 169 0.99 0.34 17.54
N GLY A 170 0.75 1.25 18.49
CA GLY A 170 1.78 2.12 19.06
C GLY A 170 2.02 3.43 18.30
N PHE A 171 1.25 3.70 17.25
CA PHE A 171 1.21 4.97 16.51
C PHE A 171 0.14 5.94 17.04
#